data_AF-A0A6C0EZL5-F1
#
_entry.id   AF-A0A6C0EZL5-F1
#
_cell.length_a   1.000
_cell.length_b   1.000
_cell.length_c   1.000
_cell.angle_alpha   90.00
_cell.angle_beta   90.00
_cell.angle_gamma   90.00
#
_symmetry.space_group_name_H-M   'P 1'
#
loop_
_entity.id
_entity.type
_entity.pdbx_description
1 polymer ?
#
loop_
_entity_poly.entity_id
_entity_poly.type
_entity_poly.pdbx_seq_one_letter_code
_entity_poly.pdbx_strand_id
1 'polypeptide(L)' 'MPYILRKQKTRGYKVCKRGTRKCFSKRPITKYMAKRQMRALYLHERVGSRH' A
#
# COMPACT_ATOMS: atom_id res chain seq x y z
N MET A 1 6.18 0.30 9.29
CA MET A 1 6.01 0.61 7.84
C MET A 1 5.05 1.79 7.70
N PRO A 2 5.35 2.77 6.83
CA PRO A 2 4.49 3.95 6.61
C PRO A 2 3.22 3.62 5.82
N TYR A 3 2.99 2.36 5.47
CA TYR A 3 1.84 1.90 4.72
C TYR A 3 1.00 0.93 5.55
N ILE A 4 -0.31 1.02 5.39
CA ILE A 4 -1.31 0.19 6.08
C ILE A 4 -2.21 -0.52 5.06
N LEU A 5 -2.62 -1.72 5.42
CA LEU A 5 -3.62 -2.49 4.68
C LEU A 5 -5.01 -2.14 5.21
N ARG A 6 -5.83 -1.46 4.39
CA ARG A 6 -7.23 -1.17 4.70
C ARG A 6 -8.14 -2.17 3.99
N LYS A 7 -8.85 -2.99 4.77
CA LYS A 7 -9.92 -3.85 4.24
C LYS A 7 -11.05 -2.98 3.69
N GLN A 8 -11.53 -3.30 2.49
CA GLN A 8 -12.63 -2.56 1.84
C GLN A 8 -13.97 -3.25 2.08
N LYS A 9 -15.05 -2.47 2.01
CA LYS A 9 -16.43 -2.99 2.16
C LYS A 9 -16.75 -4.06 1.11
N THR A 10 -16.31 -3.87 -0.13
CA THR A 10 -16.61 -4.75 -1.29
C THR A 10 -15.60 -5.89 -1.48
N ARG A 11 -15.13 -6.48 -0.37
CA ARG A 11 -14.13 -7.57 -0.31
C ARG A 11 -12.74 -7.14 -0.85
N GLY A 12 -11.68 -7.60 -0.21
CA GLY A 12 -10.29 -7.24 -0.56
C GLY A 12 -9.69 -6.10 0.25
N TYR A 13 -8.52 -5.65 -0.16
CA TYR A 13 -7.61 -4.78 0.58
C TYR A 13 -7.08 -3.66 -0.31
N LYS A 14 -6.81 -2.50 0.27
CA LYS A 14 -6.06 -1.41 -0.38
C LYS A 14 -4.84 -1.06 0.47
N VAL A 15 -3.74 -0.73 -0.19
CA VAL A 15 -2.54 -0.19 0.48
C VAL A 15 -2.67 1.33 0.54
N CYS A 16 -2.62 1.89 1.74
CA CYS A 16 -2.71 3.34 1.95
C CYS A 16 -1.52 3.83 2.80
N LYS A 17 -1.05 5.06 2.57
CA LYS A 17 0.01 5.66 3.39
C LYS A 17 -0.58 6.15 4.70
N ARG A 18 -0.05 5.65 5.81
CA ARG A 18 -0.44 5.98 7.19
C ARG A 18 -0.34 7.49 7.39
N GLY A 19 -1.34 8.07 8.03
CA GLY A 19 -1.43 9.53 8.25
C GLY A 19 -1.91 10.33 7.03
N THR A 20 -2.19 9.68 5.89
CA THR A 20 -2.72 10.35 4.70
C THR A 20 -3.98 9.67 4.18
N ARG A 21 -4.72 10.36 3.31
CA ARG A 21 -5.83 9.76 2.54
C ARG A 21 -5.34 9.06 1.26
N LYS A 22 -4.03 9.02 0.99
CA LYS A 22 -3.45 8.47 -0.23
C LYS A 22 -3.46 6.94 -0.19
N CYS A 23 -4.11 6.33 -1.18
CA CYS A 23 -4.10 4.88 -1.41
C CYS A 23 -3.55 4.59 -2.82
N PHE A 24 -2.77 3.51 -2.93
CA PHE A 24 -1.99 3.20 -4.13
C PHE A 24 -2.68 2.22 -5.08
N SER A 25 -3.93 1.86 -4.80
CA SER A 25 -4.73 1.01 -5.69
C SER A 25 -6.12 1.61 -5.92
N LYS A 26 -6.50 1.77 -7.20
CA LYS A 26 -7.84 2.24 -7.58
C LYS A 26 -8.91 1.24 -7.14
N ARG A 27 -8.66 -0.05 -7.38
CA ARG A 27 -9.52 -1.18 -6.98
C ARG A 27 -9.00 -1.90 -5.72
N PRO A 28 -9.88 -2.55 -4.94
CA PRO A 28 -9.47 -3.50 -3.90
C PRO A 28 -8.73 -4.68 -4.54
N ILE A 29 -7.66 -5.14 -3.91
CA ILE A 29 -6.85 -6.28 -4.34
C ILE A 29 -6.83 -7.36 -3.27
N THR A 30 -6.32 -8.55 -3.62
CA THR A 30 -6.20 -9.64 -2.65
C THR A 30 -5.20 -9.29 -1.54
N LYS A 31 -5.32 -9.92 -0.37
CA LYS A 31 -4.41 -9.70 0.77
C LYS A 31 -2.95 -9.93 0.39
N TYR A 32 -2.71 -10.95 -0.43
CA TYR A 32 -1.38 -11.31 -0.92
C TYR A 32 -0.78 -10.21 -1.81
N MET A 33 -1.53 -9.76 -2.82
CA MET A 33 -1.09 -8.67 -3.69
C MET A 33 -0.86 -7.37 -2.91
N ALA A 34 -1.74 -7.07 -1.94
CA ALA A 34 -1.60 -5.86 -1.13
C ALA A 34 -0.32 -5.88 -0.26
N LYS A 35 0.04 -7.04 0.31
CA LYS A 35 1.33 -7.20 1.01
C LYS A 35 2.51 -7.02 0.06
N ARG A 36 2.44 -7.57 -1.16
CA ARG A 36 3.50 -7.43 -2.18
C ARG A 36 3.69 -5.97 -2.60
N GLN A 37 2.59 -5.27 -2.88
CA GLN A 37 2.59 -3.85 -3.21
C GLN A 37 3.11 -2.98 -2.05
N MET A 38 2.74 -3.30 -0.82
CA MET A 38 3.23 -2.60 0.37
C MET A 38 4.76 -2.69 0.51
N ARG A 39 5.34 -3.87 0.24
CA ARG A 39 6.80 -4.06 0.24
C ARG A 39 7.47 -3.28 -0.90
N ALA A 40 6.90 -3.35 -2.11
CA ALA A 40 7.42 -2.63 -3.27
C ALA A 40 7.46 -1.11 -3.04
N LEU A 41 6.38 -0.53 -2.51
CA LEU A 41 6.31 0.90 -2.17
C LEU A 41 7.36 1.29 -1.11
N TYR A 42 7.53 0.46 -0.08
CA TYR A 42 8.52 0.69 0.97
C TYR A 42 9.96 0.65 0.44
N LEU A 43 10.26 -0.30 -0.45
CA LEU A 43 11.57 -0.38 -1.11
C LEU A 43 11.78 0.84 -2.03
N HIS A 44 10.78 1.22 -2.81
CA HIS A 44 10.86 2.39 -3.69
C HIS A 44 11.13 3.68 -2.93
N GLU A 45 10.42 3.96 -1.82
CA GLU A 45 10.69 5.15 -1.00
C GLU A 45 12.08 5.12 -0.36
N ARG A 46 12.58 3.96 0.09
CA ARG A 46 13.92 3.86 0.69
C ARG A 46 15.06 3.97 -0.33
N VAL A 47 14.88 3.39 -1.52
CA VAL A 47 15.90 3.44 -2.58
C VAL A 47 15.88 4.79 -3.29
N GLY A 48 14.71 5.38 -3.50
CA GLY A 48 14.54 6.69 -4.13
C GLY A 48 14.88 7.90 -3.25
N SER A 49 15.18 7.71 -1.95
CA SER A 49 15.65 8.78 -1.05
C SER A 49 17.19 8.94 -1.03
N ARG A 50 17.92 8.24 -1.92
CA ARG A 50 19.32 8.54 -2.23
C ARG A 50 19.35 9.43 -3.48
N HIS A 51 19.21 10.73 -3.28
CA HIS A 51 19.64 11.78 -4.20
C HIS A 51 20.29 12.86 -3.36
#